data_AF-A0A4V2M6L1-F1
#
_entry.id   AF-A0A4V2M6L1-F1
#
_cell.length_a   1.000
_cell.length_b   1.000
_cell.length_c   1.000
_cell.angle_alpha   90.00
_cell.angle_beta   90.00
_cell.angle_gamma   90.00
#
_symmetry.space_group_name_H-M   'P 1'
#
loop_
_entity.id
_entity.type
_entity.pdbx_description
1 polymer ?
#
loop_
_entity_poly.entity_id
_entity_poly.type
_entity_poly.pdbx_seq_one_letter_code
_entity_poly.pdbx_strand_id
1 'polypeptide(L)'
;MPFNEAPHILPDGAHVWVQPTAEASKYLPDLLSLFRAGSTEPLVFGDEGEPEAAIIPVDIWRALVAVATDEDGYDLSHLLVQARPELH
;
A
#
# COMPACT_ATOMS: atom_id res chain seq x y z
N MET A 1 -23.16 11.29 -2.07
CA MET A 1 -22.83 10.08 -1.30
C MET A 1 -21.59 10.41 -0.49
N PRO A 2 -21.59 10.42 0.85
CA PRO A 2 -20.35 10.65 1.57
C PRO A 2 -19.67 9.28 1.72
N PHE A 3 -18.58 9.06 1.00
CA PHE A 3 -17.64 8.03 1.40
C PHE A 3 -16.98 8.53 2.68
N ASN A 4 -16.90 7.68 3.70
CA ASN A 4 -16.24 7.99 4.97
C ASN A 4 -14.71 7.96 4.74
N GLU A 5 -14.23 8.92 3.95
CA GLU A 5 -12.84 9.15 3.65
C GLU A 5 -12.24 9.92 4.83
N ALA A 6 -11.58 9.20 5.75
CA ALA A 6 -10.87 9.83 6.85
C ALA A 6 -9.43 10.13 6.38
N PRO A 7 -9.00 11.41 6.30
CA PRO A 7 -7.62 11.74 6.01
C PRO A 7 -6.76 11.29 7.20
N HIS A 8 -5.93 10.26 7.00
CA HIS A 8 -4.97 9.82 8.00
C HIS A 8 -3.64 10.57 7.77
N ILE A 9 -3.05 11.08 8.85
CA ILE A 9 -1.76 11.78 8.79
C ILE A 9 -0.67 10.76 9.11
N LEU A 10 0.16 10.44 8.12
CA LEU A 10 1.33 9.60 8.32
C LEU A 10 2.35 10.29 9.24
N PRO A 11 3.28 9.54 9.86
CA PRO A 11 4.30 10.11 10.76
C PRO A 11 5.18 11.20 10.14
N ASP A 12 5.27 11.25 8.80
CA ASP A 12 5.99 12.25 8.02
C ASP A 12 5.15 13.51 7.71
N GLY A 13 3.88 13.55 8.14
CA GLY A 13 2.94 14.64 7.88
C GLY A 13 2.17 14.52 6.57
N ALA A 14 2.33 13.44 5.80
CA ALA A 14 1.57 13.22 4.58
C ALA A 14 0.13 12.80 4.88
N HIS A 15 -0.82 13.33 4.10
CA HIS A 15 -2.22 12.91 4.16
C HIS A 15 -2.43 11.73 3.21
N VAL A 16 -2.89 10.61 3.74
CA VAL A 16 -3.34 9.46 2.95
C VAL A 16 -4.82 9.23 3.14
N TRP A 17 -5.49 8.92 2.03
CA TRP A 17 -6.89 8.54 2.02
C TRP A 17 -6.98 7.03 2.24
N VAL A 18 -7.59 6.63 3.35
CA VAL A 18 -7.78 5.22 3.69
C VAL A 18 -9.15 4.77 3.17
N GLN A 19 -9.14 3.83 2.24
CA GLN A 19 -10.36 3.21 1.73
C GLN A 19 -10.74 2.00 2.61
N PRO A 20 -12.03 1.80 2.94
CA PRO A 20 -12.45 0.59 3.65
C PRO A 20 -12.05 -0.67 2.91
N THR A 21 -11.60 -1.71 3.62
CA THR A 21 -11.12 -2.96 3.01
C THR A 21 -12.16 -3.59 2.09
N ALA A 22 -13.43 -3.56 2.49
CA ALA A 22 -14.55 -4.08 1.70
C ALA A 22 -14.75 -3.36 0.35
N GLU A 23 -14.39 -2.08 0.29
CA GLU A 23 -14.57 -1.23 -0.90
C GLU A 23 -13.31 -1.21 -1.78
N ALA A 24 -12.12 -1.41 -1.20
CA ALA A 24 -10.83 -1.41 -1.90
C ALA A 24 -10.82 -2.30 -3.16
N SER A 25 -11.44 -3.48 -3.08
CA SER A 25 -11.53 -4.44 -4.20
C SER A 25 -12.22 -3.88 -5.45
N LYS A 26 -13.17 -2.96 -5.28
CA LYS A 26 -13.96 -2.37 -6.36
C LYS A 26 -13.13 -1.41 -7.21
N TYR A 27 -12.09 -0.83 -6.63
CA TYR A 27 -11.23 0.15 -7.28
C TYR A 27 -10.06 -0.49 -8.06
N LEU A 28 -9.81 -1.80 -7.91
CA LEU A 28 -8.66 -2.47 -8.53
C LEU A 28 -8.59 -2.31 -10.06
N PRO A 29 -9.69 -2.43 -10.84
CA PRO A 29 -9.62 -2.25 -12.29
C PRO A 29 -9.22 -0.83 -12.71
N ASP A 30 -9.75 0.18 -12.02
CA ASP A 30 -9.48 1.59 -12.28
C ASP A 30 -8.06 1.96 -11.83
N LEU A 31 -7.66 1.48 -10.65
CA LEU A 31 -6.31 1.66 -10.11
C LEU A 31 -5.26 1.07 -11.04
N LEU A 32 -5.49 -0.13 -11.58
CA LEU A 32 -4.57 -0.74 -12.54
C LEU A 32 -4.47 0.08 -13.84
N SER A 33 -5.58 0.70 -14.26
CA SER A 33 -5.59 1.58 -15.43
C SER A 33 -4.78 2.86 -15.18
N LEU A 34 -4.86 3.42 -13.98
CA LEU A 34 -4.05 4.57 -13.56
C LEU A 34 -2.56 4.22 -13.50
N PHE A 35 -2.20 3.06 -12.96
CA PHE A 35 -0.81 2.59 -12.94
C PHE A 35 -0.25 2.40 -14.34
N ARG A 36 -1.04 1.85 -15.27
CA ARG A 36 -0.65 1.74 -16.68
C ARG A 36 -0.49 3.09 -17.36
N ALA A 37 -1.22 4.11 -16.91
CA ALA A 37 -1.06 5.49 -17.36
C ALA A 37 0.15 6.20 -16.71
N GLY A 38 0.89 5.52 -15.83
CA GLY A 38 2.08 6.04 -15.17
C GLY A 38 1.83 6.71 -13.82
N SER A 39 0.61 6.63 -13.27
CA SER A 39 0.38 7.06 -11.89
C SER A 39 1.12 6.15 -10.91
N THR A 40 1.71 6.76 -9.88
CA THR A 40 2.40 6.05 -8.79
C THR A 40 1.71 6.28 -7.45
N GLU A 41 0.51 6.84 -7.46
CA GLU A 41 -0.23 7.15 -6.23
C GLU A 41 -0.76 5.85 -5.58
N PRO A 42 -0.40 5.56 -4.32
CA PRO A 42 -0.82 4.34 -3.65
C PRO A 42 -2.32 4.37 -3.32
N LEU A 43 -2.99 3.23 -3.49
CA LEU A 43 -4.29 3.02 -2.82
C LEU A 43 -4.02 2.48 -1.42
N VAL A 44 -4.28 3.28 -0.40
CA VAL A 44 -4.19 2.86 1.01
C VAL A 44 -5.56 2.37 1.48
N PHE A 45 -5.59 1.25 2.19
CA PHE A 45 -6.82 0.67 2.70
C PHE A 45 -6.65 0.05 4.09
N GLY A 46 -7.77 -0.07 4.78
CA GLY A 46 -7.87 -0.62 6.12
C GLY A 46 -9.25 -0.32 6.71
N ASP A 47 -9.51 -0.88 7.88
CA ASP A 47 -10.77 -0.72 8.59
C ASP A 47 -10.65 0.34 9.71
N GLU A 48 -11.80 0.87 10.14
CA GLU A 48 -11.89 1.93 11.16
C GLU A 48 -11.13 3.24 10.84
N GLY A 49 -10.69 3.41 9.59
CA GLY A 49 -9.92 4.58 9.14
C GLY A 49 -8.41 4.49 9.42
N GLU A 50 -7.94 3.34 9.89
CA GLU A 50 -6.52 3.07 10.09
C GLU A 50 -5.89 2.52 8.79
N PRO A 51 -4.72 3.03 8.36
CA PRO A 51 -4.03 2.51 7.20
C PRO A 51 -3.35 1.17 7.52
N GLU A 52 -3.91 0.06 7.05
CA GLU A 52 -3.37 -1.27 7.31
C GLU A 52 -2.50 -1.80 6.16
N ALA A 53 -2.83 -1.43 4.92
CA ALA A 53 -2.11 -1.88 3.74
C ALA A 53 -2.19 -0.87 2.59
N ALA A 54 -1.28 -1.00 1.63
CA ALA A 54 -1.26 -0.19 0.42
C ALA A 54 -1.06 -1.05 -0.83
N ILE A 55 -1.70 -0.65 -1.93
CA ILE A 55 -1.49 -1.21 -3.26
C ILE A 55 -0.66 -0.22 -4.06
N ILE A 56 0.50 -0.68 -4.52
CA ILE A 56 1.45 0.10 -5.33
C ILE A 56 1.85 -0.68 -6.58
N PRO A 57 2.38 0.00 -7.62
CA PRO A 57 3.00 -0.67 -8.75
C PRO A 57 4.16 -1.57 -8.30
N VAL A 58 4.29 -2.73 -8.96
CA VAL A 58 5.26 -3.77 -8.58
C VAL A 58 6.70 -3.27 -8.70
N ASP A 59 6.99 -2.44 -9.70
CA ASP A 59 8.29 -1.80 -9.90
C ASP A 59 8.65 -0.83 -8.76
N ILE A 60 7.69 -0.05 -8.26
CA ILE A 60 7.88 0.80 -7.08
C ILE A 60 8.19 -0.05 -5.85
N TRP A 61 7.45 -1.13 -5.63
CA TRP A 61 7.74 -2.06 -4.54
C TRP A 61 9.16 -2.64 -4.64
N ARG A 62 9.59 -3.06 -5.84
CA ARG A 62 10.95 -3.58 -6.07
C ARG A 62 12.02 -2.51 -5.80
N ALA A 63 11.78 -1.27 -6.19
CA ALA A 63 12.70 -0.16 -5.92
C ALA A 63 12.84 0.10 -4.41
N LEU A 64 11.72 0.12 -3.67
CA LEU A 64 11.73 0.28 -2.21
C LEU A 64 12.49 -0.85 -1.51
N VAL A 65 12.27 -2.10 -1.91
CA VAL A 65 13.02 -3.26 -1.37
C VAL A 65 14.52 -3.13 -1.67
N ALA A 66 14.88 -2.71 -2.88
CA ALA A 66 16.29 -2.52 -3.26
C ALA A 66 16.97 -1.44 -2.42
N VAL A 67 16.32 -0.28 -2.24
CA VAL A 67 16.85 0.82 -1.40
C VAL A 67 17.03 0.37 0.04
N ALA A 68 16.02 -0.30 0.62
CA ALA A 68 16.09 -0.76 2.01
C ALA A 68 17.17 -1.84 2.21
N THR A 69 17.47 -2.63 1.18
CA THR A 69 18.54 -3.65 1.22
C THR A 69 19.93 -3.03 1.04
N ASP A 70 20.05 -1.93 0.29
CA ASP A 70 21.33 -1.23 0.05
C ASP A 70 21.81 -0.44 1.27
N GLU A 71 20.89 0.20 2.01
CA GLU A 71 21.23 0.98 3.21
C GLU A 71 21.62 0.11 4.41
N ASP A 72 21.02 -1.09 4.56
CA ASP A 72 21.27 -1.97 5.72
C ASP A 72 22.06 -3.25 5.40
N GLY A 73 22.31 -3.58 4.12
CA GLY A 73 22.92 -4.87 3.73
C GLY A 73 22.13 -6.11 4.16
N TYR A 74 20.91 -5.92 4.69
CA TYR A 74 20.01 -6.96 5.15
C TYR A 74 18.95 -7.21 4.09
N ASP A 75 18.93 -8.44 3.56
CA ASP A 75 17.94 -8.91 2.60
C ASP A 75 16.54 -8.97 3.23
N LEU A 76 15.82 -7.85 3.20
CA LEU A 76 14.47 -7.69 3.73
C LEU A 76 13.41 -8.50 2.97
N SER A 77 13.78 -9.07 1.80
CA SER A 77 12.88 -9.95 1.04
C SER A 77 12.49 -11.19 1.85
N HIS A 78 13.38 -11.69 2.70
CA HIS A 78 13.11 -12.86 3.55
C HIS A 78 12.14 -12.56 4.70
N LEU A 79 12.17 -11.36 5.27
CA LEU A 79 11.29 -11.00 6.40
C LEU A 79 9.84 -10.76 5.94
N LEU A 80 9.65 -10.21 4.75
CA LEU A 80 8.31 -9.99 4.17
C LEU A 80 7.61 -11.30 3.78
N VAL A 81 8.36 -12.33 3.39
CA VAL A 81 7.80 -13.67 3.11
C VAL A 81 7.38 -14.38 4.41
N GLN A 82 8.10 -14.15 5.51
CA GLN A 82 7.81 -14.80 6.80
C GLN A 82 6.71 -14.12 7.63
N ALA A 83 6.35 -12.88 7.33
CA ALA A 83 5.23 -12.18 7.98
C ALA A 83 3.84 -12.71 7.54
N ARG A 84 3.79 -13.69 6.63
CA ARG A 84 2.56 -14.40 6.25
C ARG A 84 2.40 -15.62 7.17
N PRO A 85 1.62 -15.57 8.27
CA PRO A 85 1.27 -16.79 8.97
C PRO A 85 0.50 -17.68 7.99
N GLU A 86 0.91 -18.94 7.86
CA GLU A 86 0.16 -19.93 7.12
C GLU A 86 -1.22 -20.05 7.79
N LEU A 87 -2.25 -19.54 7.11
CA LEU A 87 -3.64 -19.76 7.48
C LEU A 87 -3.96 -21.23 7.22
N HIS A 88 -3.97 -22.00 8.30
CA HIS A 88 -4.42 -23.40 8.37
C HIS A 88 -5.87 -23.48 8.86
#